data_AF-A0A8T3TDB7-F1
#
_entry.id   AF-A0A8T3TDB7-F1
#
_cell.length_a   1.000
_cell.length_b   1.000
_cell.length_c   1.000
_cell.angle_alpha   90.00
_cell.angle_beta   90.00
_cell.angle_gamma   90.00
#
_symmetry.space_group_name_H-M   'P 1'
#
loop_
_entity.id
_entity.type
_entity.pdbx_description
1 polymer ?
#
loop_
_entity_poly.entity_id
_entity_poly.type
_entity_poly.pdbx_seq_one_letter_code
_entity_poly.pdbx_strand_id
1 'polypeptide(L)'
;MEQDAEILERYRLNAEALGRRFYPFAESGLGPVSTDMGDVSLALPSIHPMIGIDSLPAVNHQPEFTDAAASPAGDRAVIDGALAMAWTAIDLTQSEPLRERLMEDERRRRA
;
A
#
# COMPACT_ATOMS: atom_id res chain seq x y z
N MET A 1 7.78 0.39 10.93
CA MET A 1 6.80 -0.25 10.07
C MET A 1 7.52 -1.30 9.24
N GLU A 2 7.02 -2.54 9.25
CA GLU A 2 7.60 -3.67 8.54
C GLU A 2 6.67 -4.12 7.41
N GLN A 3 7.01 -3.75 6.18
CA GLN A 3 6.24 -4.12 4.99
C GLN A 3 6.54 -5.57 4.60
N ASP A 4 5.53 -6.41 4.41
CA ASP A 4 5.74 -7.73 3.82
C ASP A 4 6.10 -7.58 2.33
N ALA A 5 7.33 -7.97 1.97
CA ALA A 5 7.88 -7.73 0.65
C ALA A 5 7.10 -8.45 -0.47
N GLU A 6 6.54 -9.63 -0.21
CA GLU A 6 5.84 -10.40 -1.24
C GLU A 6 4.40 -9.93 -1.43
N ILE A 7 3.72 -9.51 -0.34
CA ILE A 7 2.42 -8.83 -0.45
C ILE A 7 2.60 -7.50 -1.19
N LEU A 8 3.65 -6.74 -0.85
CA LEU A 8 3.93 -5.44 -1.48
C LEU A 8 4.22 -5.59 -2.97
N GLU A 9 4.98 -6.61 -3.37
CA GLU A 9 5.26 -6.88 -4.78
C GLU A 9 4.01 -7.24 -5.57
N ARG A 10 3.11 -8.07 -5.01
CA ARG A 10 1.81 -8.38 -5.64
C ARG A 10 0.96 -7.13 -5.80
N TYR A 11 0.89 -6.29 -4.76
CA TYR A 11 0.20 -5.01 -4.84
C TYR A 11 0.78 -4.10 -5.94
N ARG A 12 2.11 -4.00 -6.02
CA ARG A 12 2.80 -3.22 -7.06
C ARG A 12 2.43 -3.70 -8.46
N LEU A 13 2.53 -5.00 -8.72
CA LEU A 13 2.20 -5.59 -10.03
C LEU A 13 0.73 -5.36 -10.41
N ASN A 14 -0.19 -5.52 -9.44
CA ASN A 14 -1.61 -5.28 -9.66
C ASN A 14 -1.93 -3.81 -9.94
N ALA A 15 -1.31 -2.89 -9.21
CA ALA A 15 -1.46 -1.46 -9.46
C ALA A 15 -0.83 -1.04 -10.81
N GLU A 16 0.29 -1.63 -11.21
CA GLU A 16 0.90 -1.41 -12.52
C GLU A 16 0.04 -1.95 -13.67
N ALA A 17 -0.65 -3.07 -13.47
CA ALA A 17 -1.64 -3.58 -14.42
C ALA A 17 -2.84 -2.62 -14.61
N LEU A 18 -3.15 -1.79 -13.61
CA LEU A 18 -4.13 -0.69 -13.70
C LEU A 18 -3.53 0.58 -14.35
N GLY A 19 -2.27 0.56 -14.76
CA GLY A 19 -1.57 1.69 -15.39
C GLY A 19 -0.91 2.67 -14.41
N ARG A 20 -0.84 2.34 -13.12
CA ARG A 20 -0.08 3.13 -12.14
C ARG A 20 1.42 2.88 -12.29
N ARG A 21 2.23 3.78 -11.76
CA ARG A 21 3.69 3.66 -11.75
C ARG A 21 4.23 3.83 -10.34
N PHE A 22 5.03 2.86 -9.90
CA PHE A 22 5.73 2.92 -8.63
C PHE A 22 7.14 3.45 -8.82
N TYR A 23 7.58 4.22 -7.83
CA TYR A 23 8.96 4.69 -7.70
C TYR A 23 9.49 4.19 -6.36
N PRO A 24 10.80 3.91 -6.25
CA PRO A 24 11.42 3.61 -4.96
C PRO A 24 11.10 4.70 -3.95
N PHE A 25 10.74 4.33 -2.71
CA PHE A 25 10.38 5.29 -1.66
C PHE A 25 11.50 6.33 -1.43
N ALA A 26 12.76 5.91 -1.55
CA ALA A 26 13.93 6.78 -1.44
C ALA A 26 13.94 7.95 -2.45
N GLU A 27 13.24 7.80 -3.58
CA GLU A 27 13.13 8.81 -4.64
C GLU A 27 11.88 9.69 -4.49
N SER A 28 10.99 9.40 -3.55
CA SER A 28 9.72 10.10 -3.39
C SER A 28 9.84 11.51 -2.79
N GLY A 29 10.98 11.83 -2.15
CA GLY A 29 11.16 13.08 -1.40
C GLY A 29 10.26 13.20 -0.16
N LEU A 30 9.50 12.14 0.18
CA LEU A 30 8.62 12.11 1.33
C LEU A 30 9.41 11.78 2.60
N GLY A 31 9.10 12.52 3.67
CA GLY A 31 9.67 12.31 4.99
C GLY A 31 9.13 11.05 5.68
N PRO A 32 9.64 10.73 6.88
CA PRO A 32 9.12 9.63 7.69
C PRO A 32 7.63 9.83 7.99
N VAL A 33 6.85 8.76 7.87
CA VAL A 33 5.40 8.73 8.17
C VAL A 33 5.20 8.13 9.55
N SER A 34 4.33 8.75 10.37
CA SER A 34 3.86 8.17 11.64
C SER A 34 2.43 7.68 11.43
N THR A 35 2.20 6.38 11.64
CA THR A 35 0.93 5.70 11.39
C THR A 35 0.79 4.52 12.35
N ASP A 36 -0.45 4.24 12.79
CA ASP A 36 -0.81 3.07 13.61
C ASP A 36 -0.61 1.74 12.86
N MET A 37 -0.57 1.77 11.53
CA MET A 37 -0.16 0.63 10.71
C MET A 37 1.27 0.18 11.04
N GLY A 38 2.09 1.05 11.64
CA GLY A 38 3.37 0.66 12.23
C GLY A 38 3.22 -0.43 13.30
N ASP A 39 2.23 -0.30 14.18
CA ASP A 39 1.96 -1.27 15.25
C ASP A 39 1.34 -2.55 14.68
N VAL A 40 0.39 -2.42 13.75
CA VAL A 40 -0.21 -3.56 13.04
C VAL A 40 0.88 -4.37 12.32
N SER A 41 1.84 -3.69 11.70
CA SER A 41 2.95 -4.33 10.99
C SER A 41 3.92 -5.09 11.88
N LEU A 42 3.85 -4.95 13.20
CA LEU A 42 4.61 -5.81 14.13
C LEU A 42 3.82 -7.06 14.52
N ALA A 43 2.49 -7.00 14.50
CA ALA A 43 1.63 -8.12 14.86
C ALA A 43 1.25 -9.03 13.68
N LEU A 44 1.13 -8.46 12.47
CA LEU A 44 0.63 -9.15 11.28
C LEU A 44 1.44 -8.77 10.03
N PRO A 45 1.67 -9.72 9.09
CA PRO A 45 2.12 -9.38 7.76
C PRO A 45 1.17 -8.36 7.13
N SER A 46 1.69 -7.20 6.75
CA SER A 46 0.88 -6.09 6.27
C SER A 46 1.66 -5.22 5.29
N ILE A 47 0.92 -4.37 4.59
CA ILE A 47 1.49 -3.36 3.70
C ILE A 47 0.86 -2.00 3.97
N HIS A 48 1.59 -0.93 3.68
CA HIS A 48 1.11 0.45 3.69
C HIS A 48 1.70 1.20 2.48
N PRO A 49 1.30 0.86 1.26
CA PRO A 49 1.74 1.56 0.06
C PRO A 49 1.11 2.95 -0.01
N MET A 50 1.78 3.88 -0.68
CA MET A 50 1.21 5.19 -1.00
C MET A 50 0.75 5.22 -2.45
N ILE A 51 -0.41 5.81 -2.69
CA ILE A 51 -0.95 6.04 -4.03
C ILE A 51 -1.04 7.55 -4.30
N GLY A 52 -0.52 7.96 -5.46
CA GLY A 52 -0.54 9.36 -5.87
C GLY A 52 -1.92 9.82 -6.33
N ILE A 53 -2.26 11.06 -5.99
CA ILE A 53 -3.51 11.76 -6.37
C ILE A 53 -3.25 12.99 -7.25
N ASP A 54 -2.06 13.08 -7.87
CA ASP A 54 -1.59 14.21 -8.67
C ASP A 54 -1.60 15.56 -7.93
N SER A 55 -1.28 15.54 -6.62
CA SER A 55 -1.30 16.73 -5.77
C SER A 55 0.00 17.55 -5.78
N LEU A 56 1.09 17.04 -6.34
CA LEU A 56 2.39 17.71 -6.21
C LEU A 56 2.35 19.14 -6.81
N PRO A 57 2.93 20.14 -6.12
CA PRO A 57 3.82 20.01 -4.95
C PRO A 57 3.10 19.90 -3.59
N ALA A 58 1.77 19.91 -3.54
CA ALA A 58 1.04 19.77 -2.29
C ALA A 58 1.16 18.35 -1.71
N VAL A 59 1.36 18.28 -0.40
CA VAL A 59 1.52 17.05 0.39
C VAL A 59 0.52 16.99 1.54
N ASN A 60 0.43 15.83 2.21
CA ASN A 60 -0.43 15.63 3.37
C ASN A 60 -0.32 16.80 4.38
N HIS A 61 -1.45 17.16 5.00
CA HIS A 61 -1.58 18.28 5.95
C HIS A 61 -1.49 19.69 5.35
N GLN A 62 -1.74 19.85 4.05
CA GLN A 62 -1.90 21.15 3.39
C GLN A 62 -3.32 21.30 2.83
N PRO A 63 -3.94 22.50 2.86
CA PRO A 63 -5.26 22.74 2.27
C PRO A 63 -5.37 22.32 0.81
N GLU A 64 -4.32 22.57 0.02
CA GLU A 64 -4.26 22.23 -1.41
C GLU A 64 -4.29 20.71 -1.64
N PHE A 65 -3.80 19.91 -0.67
CA PHE A 65 -3.91 18.45 -0.72
C PHE A 65 -5.35 17.99 -0.44
N THR A 66 -6.10 18.73 0.40
CA THR A 66 -7.54 18.47 0.59
C THR A 66 -8.30 18.67 -0.71
N ASP A 67 -8.01 19.75 -1.44
CA ASP A 67 -8.63 20.00 -2.74
C ASP A 67 -8.27 18.90 -3.76
N ALA A 68 -6.99 18.47 -3.79
CA ALA A 68 -6.56 17.37 -4.65
C ALA A 68 -7.23 16.04 -4.29
N ALA A 69 -7.45 15.76 -3.01
CA ALA A 69 -8.11 14.54 -2.54
C ALA A 69 -9.58 14.47 -2.94
N ALA A 70 -10.25 15.62 -3.09
CA ALA A 70 -11.63 15.73 -3.56
C ALA A 70 -11.75 15.85 -5.10
N SER A 71 -10.64 15.71 -5.83
CA SER A 71 -10.61 15.82 -7.28
C SER A 71 -10.90 14.49 -8.00
N PRO A 72 -11.19 14.50 -9.31
CA PRO A 72 -11.29 13.27 -10.10
C PRO A 72 -10.03 12.38 -10.06
N ALA A 73 -8.85 12.96 -9.85
CA ALA A 73 -7.61 12.20 -9.67
C ALA A 73 -7.59 11.47 -8.31
N GLY A 74 -8.09 12.12 -7.26
CA GLY A 74 -8.35 11.51 -5.96
C GLY A 74 -9.34 10.36 -6.05
N ASP A 75 -10.48 10.57 -6.71
CA ASP A 75 -11.48 9.52 -6.95
C ASP A 75 -10.89 8.31 -7.70
N ARG A 76 -10.09 8.59 -8.75
CA ARG A 76 -9.40 7.54 -9.51
C ARG A 76 -8.43 6.77 -8.62
N ALA A 77 -7.69 7.44 -7.75
CA ALA A 77 -6.77 6.79 -6.81
C ALA A 77 -7.48 5.88 -5.82
N VAL A 78 -8.66 6.28 -5.31
CA VAL A 78 -9.46 5.42 -4.44
C VAL A 78 -9.87 4.13 -5.16
N ILE A 79 -10.39 4.24 -6.38
CA ILE A 79 -10.82 3.09 -7.17
C ILE A 79 -9.64 2.18 -7.52
N ASP A 80 -8.54 2.74 -8.00
CA ASP A 80 -7.37 1.94 -8.38
C ASP A 80 -6.73 1.26 -7.17
N GLY A 81 -6.63 1.96 -6.03
CA GLY A 81 -6.15 1.38 -4.78
C GLY A 81 -7.04 0.24 -4.28
N ALA A 82 -8.37 0.41 -4.35
CA ALA A 82 -9.31 -0.64 -3.96
C ALA A 82 -9.22 -1.88 -4.86
N LEU A 83 -9.13 -1.69 -6.18
CA LEU A 83 -8.97 -2.79 -7.13
C LEU A 83 -7.63 -3.52 -6.95
N ALA A 84 -6.54 -2.77 -6.80
CA ALA A 84 -5.22 -3.35 -6.55
C ALA A 84 -5.18 -4.16 -5.24
N MET A 85 -5.82 -3.67 -4.16
CA MET A 85 -5.97 -4.45 -2.92
C MET A 85 -6.80 -5.71 -3.13
N ALA A 86 -7.91 -5.63 -3.87
CA ALA A 86 -8.77 -6.79 -4.13
C ALA A 86 -8.05 -7.88 -4.94
N TRP A 87 -7.34 -7.51 -6.00
CA TRP A 87 -6.53 -8.45 -6.78
C TRP A 87 -5.39 -9.03 -5.96
N THR A 88 -4.75 -8.22 -5.11
CA THR A 88 -3.72 -8.70 -4.17
C THR A 88 -4.31 -9.76 -3.24
N ALA A 89 -5.49 -9.54 -2.66
CA ALA A 89 -6.14 -10.55 -1.82
C ALA A 89 -6.41 -11.85 -2.59
N ILE A 90 -6.88 -11.77 -3.84
CA ILE A 90 -7.06 -12.94 -4.71
C ILE A 90 -5.74 -13.69 -4.89
N ASP A 91 -4.67 -12.99 -5.24
CA ASP A 91 -3.33 -13.54 -5.42
C ASP A 91 -2.83 -14.28 -4.17
N LEU A 92 -3.07 -13.72 -2.97
CA LEU A 92 -2.72 -14.36 -1.70
C LEU A 92 -3.53 -15.66 -1.48
N THR A 93 -4.82 -15.65 -1.81
CA THR A 93 -5.67 -16.84 -1.64
C THR A 93 -5.35 -17.97 -2.63
N GLN A 94 -4.90 -17.63 -3.84
CA GLN A 94 -4.58 -18.61 -4.88
C GLN A 94 -3.20 -19.27 -4.69
N SER A 95 -2.31 -18.67 -3.88
CA SER A 95 -0.98 -19.21 -3.58
C SER A 95 -0.96 -19.90 -2.22
N GLU A 96 -1.04 -21.23 -2.21
CA GLU A 96 -0.92 -22.03 -0.98
C GLU A 96 0.41 -21.80 -0.24
N PRO A 97 1.60 -21.85 -0.89
CA PRO A 97 2.86 -21.61 -0.20
C PRO A 97 2.95 -20.22 0.45
N LEU A 98 2.40 -19.20 -0.21
CA LEU A 98 2.37 -17.84 0.34
C LEU A 98 1.45 -17.75 1.56
N ARG A 99 0.24 -18.30 1.45
CA ARG A 99 -0.70 -18.31 2.56
C ARG A 99 -0.12 -19.01 3.79
N GLU A 100 0.53 -20.16 3.62
CA GLU A 100 1.21 -20.86 4.70
C GLU A 100 2.33 -20.01 5.33
N ARG A 101 3.18 -19.37 4.50
CA ARG A 101 4.22 -18.45 4.97
C ARG A 101 3.66 -17.32 5.82
N LEU A 102 2.58 -16.67 5.36
CA LEU A 102 1.96 -15.54 6.05
C LEU A 102 1.33 -15.96 7.39
N MET A 103 0.65 -17.12 7.41
CA MET A 103 0.05 -17.66 8.64
C MET A 103 1.11 -18.09 9.66
N GLU A 104 2.24 -18.62 9.20
CA GLU A 104 3.38 -18.92 10.08
C GLU A 104 4.03 -17.65 10.61
N ASP A 105 4.17 -16.61 9.79
CA ASP A 105 4.71 -15.33 10.23
C ASP A 105 3.82 -14.64 11.27
N GLU A 106 2.50 -14.66 11.08
CA GLU A 106 1.55 -14.22 12.12
C GLU A 106 1.77 -15.00 13.44
N ARG A 107 1.85 -16.34 13.39
CA ARG A 107 2.05 -17.16 14.59
C ARG A 107 3.33 -16.79 15.32
N ARG A 108 4.43 -16.56 14.59
CA ARG A 108 5.71 -16.14 15.18
C ARG A 108 5.64 -14.78 15.84
N ARG A 109 4.94 -13.81 15.24
CA ARG A 109 4.80 -12.44 15.79
C ARG A 109 3.94 -12.37 17.05
N ARG A 110 3.03 -13.33 17.22
CA ARG A 110 2.14 -13.44 18.39
C ARG A 110 2.75 -14.23 19.57
N ALA A 111 3.84 -14.96 19.35
CA ALA A 111 4.51 -15.79 20.35
C ALA A 111 5.48 -14.96 21.20
#